data_AF-A0AAV2YHW6-F1
#
_entry.id   AF-A0AAV2YHW6-F1
#
_cell.length_a   1.000
_cell.length_b   1.000
_cell.length_c   1.000
_cell.angle_alpha   90.00
_cell.angle_beta   90.00
_cell.angle_gamma   90.00
#
_symmetry.space_group_name_H-M   'P 1'
#
loop_
_entity.id
_entity.type
_entity.pdbx_description
1 polymer ?
#
loop_
_entity_poly.entity_id
_entity_poly.type
_entity_poly.pdbx_seq_one_letter_code
_entity_poly.pdbx_strand_id
1 'polypeptide(L)'
;MTEHRAGRTALIHVCWCLPLVTALFFLVRKWASKSRHKRETSMDEPLLTPRITDHRMEAAQSEATRGWKVCSSCGFENFVASHQCAICSHALAKRPASSTRTPAADAASQPQQPPPPLPPPQRRKRPWTRRVDVNGQLFWFREAASDDGSPSLEIVGSTPVRVANGLHDRLQQQCPSRQQLQELVAHSDEPFPTKYASLVTRATALMETSEDRYLQLTIYRGYVFEQSMGHISCLTEPLLHAAMRIKFADENGVDAGGLQREWFMMLNDGAVHPLTGLFVCTNVRDQAYSINPASSTACGSDHLEYFQAVGRFMGRALLEGQSLRFHLAAPVLKVLLDKPLTVDDLAAADPALYQHLVWLLEQDEDVLAQLDLDFTRCDQVGDQMVTTELVPNGAQVTVTMANRAEYVQRQCAHVLFTRVQPQLEALCHGVYDIVPADLLCLFDEVELDYLLCGTDTIDVDDWQRHAESAPNLSGTSTLRWFWEIVREMPIVYRRKLLQFSTGTSRVPLVGFRGLTSHDGRICPFKINGVSYTSTRYFRSRACFNRLDVPLHMSKQEMKTMLYAILDTETYGFTTK
;
A
#
# COMPACT_ATOMS: atom_id res chain seq x y z
N MET A 1 -15.09 -5.95 90.04
CA MET A 1 -14.55 -4.72 89.38
C MET A 1 -13.74 -5.08 88.13
N THR A 2 -14.28 -5.86 87.19
CA THR A 2 -13.52 -6.39 86.05
C THR A 2 -14.26 -6.35 84.71
N GLU A 3 -15.42 -5.69 84.60
CA GLU A 3 -16.11 -5.50 83.32
C GLU A 3 -16.03 -4.07 82.74
N HIS A 4 -15.61 -3.08 83.53
CA HIS A 4 -15.59 -1.68 83.08
C HIS A 4 -14.32 -1.25 82.32
N ARG A 5 -13.32 -2.13 82.14
CA ARG A 5 -12.05 -1.81 81.47
C ARG A 5 -11.98 -2.20 79.99
N ALA A 6 -12.84 -3.10 79.50
CA ALA A 6 -12.80 -3.57 78.11
C ALA A 6 -13.48 -2.61 77.10
N GLY A 7 -14.49 -1.84 77.53
CA GLY A 7 -15.21 -0.90 76.66
C GLY A 7 -14.45 0.39 76.33
N ARG A 8 -13.45 0.78 77.15
CA ARG A 8 -12.69 2.02 76.95
C ARG A 8 -11.54 1.87 75.95
N THR A 9 -10.93 0.69 75.82
CA THR A 9 -9.88 0.42 74.82
C THR A 9 -10.46 0.27 73.41
N ALA A 10 -11.65 -0.32 73.26
CA ALA A 10 -12.33 -0.44 71.96
C ALA A 10 -12.75 0.92 71.37
N LEU A 11 -13.23 1.86 72.20
CA LEU A 11 -13.63 3.20 71.73
C LEU A 11 -12.44 4.05 71.26
N ILE A 12 -11.27 3.87 71.90
CA ILE A 12 -10.04 4.58 71.52
C ILE A 12 -9.52 4.07 70.17
N HIS A 13 -9.51 2.75 69.92
CA HIS A 13 -9.09 2.24 68.62
C HIS A 13 -10.03 2.67 67.47
N VAL A 14 -11.34 2.79 67.70
CA VAL A 14 -12.29 3.27 66.69
C VAL A 14 -12.13 4.78 66.42
N CYS A 15 -11.84 5.60 67.45
CA CYS A 15 -11.62 7.04 67.29
C CYS A 15 -10.36 7.41 66.49
N TRP A 16 -9.31 6.58 66.50
CA TRP A 16 -8.07 6.85 65.76
C TRP A 16 -8.04 6.18 64.37
N CYS A 17 -8.73 5.05 64.18
CA CYS A 17 -8.75 4.35 62.89
C CYS A 17 -9.63 5.05 61.82
N LEU A 18 -10.77 5.62 62.21
CA LEU A 18 -11.67 6.32 61.27
C LEU A 18 -11.01 7.56 60.58
N PRO A 19 -10.31 8.46 61.30
CA PRO A 19 -9.62 9.58 60.67
C PRO A 19 -8.42 9.14 59.81
N LEU A 20 -7.73 8.05 60.17
CA LEU A 20 -6.64 7.50 59.34
C LEU A 20 -7.15 6.88 58.02
N VAL A 21 -8.26 6.15 58.07
CA VAL A 21 -8.87 5.54 56.87
C VAL A 21 -9.43 6.61 55.94
N THR A 22 -10.06 7.65 56.48
CA THR A 22 -10.54 8.79 55.68
C THR A 22 -9.38 9.58 55.07
N ALA A 23 -8.32 9.85 55.84
CA ALA A 23 -7.11 10.49 55.32
C ALA A 23 -6.45 9.68 54.18
N LEU A 24 -6.36 8.35 54.34
CA LEU A 24 -5.85 7.45 53.30
C LEU A 24 -6.73 7.48 52.05
N PHE A 25 -8.06 7.49 52.20
CA PHE A 25 -9.01 7.59 51.09
C PHE A 25 -8.84 8.92 50.32
N PHE A 26 -8.71 10.04 51.02
CA PHE A 26 -8.45 11.34 50.39
C PHE A 26 -7.09 11.40 49.70
N LEU A 27 -6.04 10.80 50.28
CA LEU A 27 -4.72 10.71 49.65
C LEU A 27 -4.73 9.86 48.39
N VAL A 28 -5.38 8.69 48.42
CA VAL A 28 -5.55 7.82 47.25
C VAL A 28 -6.39 8.51 46.17
N ARG A 29 -7.46 9.22 46.54
CA ARG A 29 -8.31 9.93 45.60
C ARG A 29 -7.60 11.15 44.98
N LYS A 30 -6.78 11.87 45.77
CA LYS A 30 -5.94 12.99 45.29
C LYS A 30 -4.80 12.49 44.41
N TRP A 31 -4.19 11.35 44.73
CA TRP A 31 -3.20 10.69 43.89
C TRP A 31 -3.82 10.18 42.59
N ALA A 32 -5.00 9.54 42.64
CA ALA A 32 -5.73 9.10 41.47
C ALA A 32 -6.15 10.28 40.58
N SER A 33 -6.63 11.38 41.18
CA SER A 33 -6.94 12.62 40.47
C SER A 33 -5.71 13.25 39.83
N LYS A 34 -4.57 13.31 40.54
CA LYS A 34 -3.32 13.86 40.01
C LYS A 34 -2.71 12.97 38.93
N SER A 35 -2.85 11.65 39.05
CA SER A 35 -2.42 10.67 38.04
C SER A 35 -3.31 10.72 36.80
N ARG A 36 -4.62 10.92 36.98
CA ARG A 36 -5.59 11.14 35.89
C ARG A 36 -5.33 12.46 35.18
N HIS A 37 -5.11 13.54 35.93
CA HIS A 37 -4.77 14.83 35.36
C HIS A 37 -3.41 14.81 34.66
N LYS A 38 -2.42 14.10 35.21
CA LYS A 38 -1.12 13.89 34.54
C LYS A 38 -1.25 13.09 33.24
N ARG A 39 -2.20 12.13 33.16
CA ARG A 39 -2.54 11.40 31.92
C ARG A 39 -3.31 12.26 30.93
N GLU A 40 -4.21 13.12 31.39
CA GLU A 40 -4.93 14.09 30.56
C GLU A 40 -3.96 15.12 29.99
N THR A 41 -3.07 15.69 30.82
CA THR A 41 -2.05 16.64 30.35
C THR A 41 -0.98 16.00 29.47
N SER A 42 -0.71 14.68 29.59
CA SER A 42 0.17 13.97 28.64
C SER A 42 -0.53 13.64 27.32
N MET A 43 -1.87 13.75 27.26
CA MET A 43 -2.63 13.68 26.02
C MET A 43 -2.74 15.04 25.32
N ASP A 44 -2.62 16.13 26.10
CA ASP A 44 -2.64 17.53 25.61
C ASP A 44 -1.24 18.09 25.29
N GLU A 45 -0.17 17.34 25.55
CA GLU A 45 1.19 17.72 25.15
C GLU A 45 1.30 17.62 23.62
N PRO A 46 1.77 18.64 22.88
CA PRO A 46 1.93 18.55 21.43
C PRO A 46 2.94 17.42 21.12
N LEU A 47 2.43 16.28 20.66
CA LEU A 47 3.18 15.03 20.45
C LEU A 47 4.10 15.06 19.21
N LEU A 48 4.57 16.24 18.79
CA LEU A 48 5.54 16.37 17.72
C LEU A 48 6.95 16.17 18.27
N THR A 49 7.25 14.95 18.72
CA THR A 49 8.68 14.58 18.80
C THR A 49 9.17 14.30 17.38
N PRO A 50 10.35 14.78 16.96
CA PRO A 50 10.98 14.51 15.66
C PRO A 50 11.20 13.01 15.30
N ARG A 51 10.77 12.09 16.16
CA ARG A 51 11.10 10.65 16.17
C ARG A 51 10.20 9.74 15.32
N ILE A 52 9.17 10.29 14.68
CA ILE A 52 8.21 9.50 13.87
C ILE A 52 8.93 8.82 12.69
N THR A 53 9.92 9.52 12.14
CA THR A 53 10.69 9.11 10.96
C THR A 53 11.86 8.17 11.27
N ASP A 54 12.48 8.29 12.45
CA ASP A 54 13.65 7.48 12.83
C ASP A 54 13.38 5.97 12.79
N HIS A 55 12.24 5.52 13.31
CA HIS A 55 11.97 4.08 13.43
C HIS A 55 11.65 3.38 12.10
N ARG A 56 10.97 4.09 11.17
CA ARG A 56 10.72 3.56 9.82
C ARG A 56 12.04 3.41 9.07
N MET A 57 12.90 4.41 9.18
CA MET A 57 14.24 4.42 8.59
C MET A 57 15.12 3.31 9.17
N GLU A 58 15.22 3.18 10.50
CA GLU A 58 15.96 2.12 11.18
C GLU A 58 15.49 0.73 10.75
N ALA A 59 14.17 0.51 10.68
CA ALA A 59 13.60 -0.78 10.26
C ALA A 59 13.92 -1.12 8.80
N ALA A 60 13.88 -0.14 7.89
CA ALA A 60 14.20 -0.33 6.48
C ALA A 60 15.69 -0.60 6.27
N GLN A 61 16.57 0.19 6.91
CA GLN A 61 18.02 0.01 6.88
C GLN A 61 18.43 -1.34 7.49
N SER A 62 17.81 -1.74 8.60
CA SER A 62 18.04 -3.06 9.19
C SER A 62 17.69 -4.21 8.25
N GLU A 63 16.71 -4.06 7.35
CA GLU A 63 16.41 -5.12 6.39
C GLU A 63 17.34 -5.12 5.19
N ALA A 64 17.68 -3.95 4.65
CA ALA A 64 18.67 -3.84 3.59
C ALA A 64 19.99 -4.52 4.01
N THR A 65 20.45 -4.25 5.23
CA THR A 65 21.68 -4.87 5.79
C THR A 65 21.58 -6.37 6.04
N ARG A 66 20.38 -6.91 6.30
CA ARG A 66 20.17 -8.36 6.47
C ARG A 66 20.23 -9.13 5.15
N GLY A 67 20.08 -8.43 4.02
CA GLY A 67 20.07 -8.98 2.68
C GLY A 67 18.66 -9.34 2.18
N TRP A 68 18.60 -10.09 1.08
CA TRP A 68 17.36 -10.45 0.39
C TRP A 68 17.32 -11.92 -0.05
N LYS A 69 16.14 -12.36 -0.50
CA LYS A 69 15.89 -13.69 -1.09
C LYS A 69 15.15 -13.54 -2.40
N VAL A 70 15.66 -14.19 -3.45
CA VAL A 70 15.02 -14.19 -4.76
C VAL A 70 13.91 -15.25 -4.80
N CYS A 71 12.72 -14.88 -5.27
CA CYS A 71 11.64 -15.81 -5.50
C CYS A 71 11.97 -16.73 -6.70
N SER A 72 11.92 -18.05 -6.50
CA SER A 72 12.14 -19.03 -7.57
C SER A 72 11.12 -18.92 -8.71
N SER A 73 9.87 -18.55 -8.39
CA SER A 73 8.78 -18.42 -9.35
C SER A 73 8.89 -17.13 -10.17
N CYS A 74 8.69 -15.97 -9.56
CA CYS A 74 8.62 -14.69 -10.27
C CYS A 74 9.95 -13.92 -10.34
N GLY A 75 10.98 -14.32 -9.60
CA GLY A 75 12.27 -13.61 -9.57
C GLY A 75 12.32 -12.39 -8.65
N PHE A 76 11.21 -12.00 -8.00
CA PHE A 76 11.18 -10.85 -7.11
C PHE A 76 12.10 -10.99 -5.89
N GLU A 77 12.75 -9.90 -5.52
CA GLU A 77 13.71 -9.83 -4.42
C GLU A 77 13.01 -9.46 -3.11
N ASN A 78 12.84 -10.45 -2.25
CA ASN A 78 12.09 -10.32 -1.03
C ASN A 78 13.01 -10.04 0.16
N PHE A 79 12.47 -9.41 1.20
CA PHE A 79 13.12 -9.33 2.49
C PHE A 79 13.47 -10.73 3.02
N VAL A 80 14.61 -10.86 3.72
CA VAL A 80 15.06 -12.16 4.26
C VAL A 80 14.05 -12.75 5.26
N ALA A 81 13.32 -11.89 5.98
CA ALA A 81 12.30 -12.30 6.93
C ALA A 81 11.06 -12.92 6.27
N SER A 82 10.76 -12.60 5.01
CA SER A 82 9.54 -13.05 4.33
C SER A 82 9.52 -14.57 4.12
N HIS A 83 8.44 -15.26 4.48
CA HIS A 83 8.27 -16.69 4.21
C HIS A 83 7.61 -16.97 2.86
N GLN A 84 6.90 -15.99 2.32
CA GLN A 84 6.25 -16.04 1.02
C GLN A 84 6.68 -14.83 0.19
N CYS A 85 6.65 -14.99 -1.12
CA CYS A 85 6.93 -13.91 -2.05
C CYS A 85 5.83 -12.84 -1.94
N ALA A 86 6.24 -11.58 -1.80
CA ALA A 86 5.32 -10.45 -1.70
C ALA A 86 4.44 -10.28 -2.95
N ILE A 87 4.96 -10.66 -4.12
CA ILE A 87 4.27 -10.48 -5.42
C ILE A 87 3.41 -11.69 -5.78
N CYS A 88 3.99 -12.89 -5.79
CA CYS A 88 3.27 -14.09 -6.28
C CYS A 88 2.84 -15.07 -5.17
N SER A 89 3.06 -14.74 -3.90
CA SER A 89 2.75 -15.59 -2.73
C SER A 89 3.49 -16.95 -2.69
N HIS A 90 4.38 -17.24 -3.64
CA HIS A 90 5.15 -18.48 -3.67
C HIS A 90 6.04 -18.61 -2.43
N ALA A 91 6.13 -19.80 -1.85
CA ALA A 91 6.95 -20.03 -0.66
C ALA A 91 8.43 -19.76 -0.95
N LEU A 92 9.07 -18.99 -0.07
CA LEU A 92 10.50 -18.68 -0.16
C LEU A 92 11.30 -19.74 0.60
N ALA A 93 12.43 -20.14 0.02
CA ALA A 93 13.33 -21.08 0.67
C ALA A 93 13.74 -20.56 2.05
N LYS A 94 13.68 -21.44 3.07
CA LYS A 94 14.26 -21.15 4.38
C LYS A 94 15.78 -21.06 4.19
N ARG A 95 16.41 -20.05 4.81
CA ARG A 95 17.89 -20.01 4.89
C ARG A 95 18.36 -21.39 5.39
N PRO A 96 19.34 -22.04 4.74
CA PRO A 96 20.03 -23.12 5.43
C PRO A 96 20.58 -22.52 6.73
N ALA A 97 20.17 -23.07 7.86
CA ALA A 97 20.82 -22.74 9.13
C ALA A 97 22.32 -22.99 8.92
N SER A 98 23.15 -21.99 9.24
CA SER A 98 24.60 -22.06 9.08
C SER A 98 25.10 -23.42 9.55
N SER A 99 25.56 -24.26 8.63
CA SER A 99 26.19 -25.52 8.98
C SER A 99 27.54 -25.16 9.61
N THR A 100 27.62 -25.28 10.93
CA THR A 100 28.87 -25.69 11.54
C THR A 100 29.31 -26.96 10.81
N ARG A 101 30.42 -26.86 10.09
CA ARG A 101 31.10 -28.00 9.49
C ARG A 101 31.25 -29.10 10.54
N THR A 102 30.64 -30.24 10.28
CA THR A 102 31.07 -31.52 10.83
C THR A 102 30.88 -32.55 9.71
N PRO A 103 31.86 -33.43 9.44
CA PRO A 103 31.83 -34.28 8.27
C PRO A 103 30.84 -35.42 8.42
N ALA A 104 30.43 -35.93 7.27
CA ALA A 104 29.42 -36.95 7.02
C ALA A 104 29.43 -38.16 7.97
N ALA A 105 28.23 -38.64 8.27
CA ALA A 105 27.96 -40.06 8.49
C ALA A 105 26.51 -40.38 8.03
N ASP A 106 26.39 -41.58 7.47
CA ASP A 106 25.28 -42.13 6.70
C ASP A 106 23.90 -42.10 7.37
N ALA A 107 22.84 -41.82 6.60
CA ALA A 107 21.49 -42.29 6.91
C ALA A 107 20.62 -42.43 5.64
N ALA A 108 20.41 -43.69 5.30
CA ALA A 108 19.39 -44.34 4.46
C ALA A 108 18.30 -43.50 3.76
N SER A 109 18.21 -43.77 2.46
CA SER A 109 17.19 -43.38 1.49
C SER A 109 15.77 -43.85 1.85
N GLN A 110 14.79 -42.95 1.76
CA GLN A 110 13.38 -43.30 1.54
C GLN A 110 12.91 -42.69 0.21
N PRO A 111 12.09 -43.39 -0.58
CA PRO A 111 11.68 -42.92 -1.90
C PRO A 111 10.69 -41.74 -1.80
N GLN A 112 11.14 -40.56 -2.21
CA GLN A 112 10.28 -39.40 -2.40
C GLN A 112 9.43 -39.58 -3.67
N GLN A 113 8.12 -39.36 -3.55
CA GLN A 113 7.23 -39.24 -4.70
C GLN A 113 7.71 -38.10 -5.61
N PRO A 114 7.64 -38.26 -6.95
CA PRO A 114 8.07 -37.21 -7.87
C PRO A 114 7.22 -35.95 -7.62
N PRO A 115 7.85 -34.76 -7.59
CA PRO A 115 7.11 -33.52 -7.47
C PRO A 115 6.14 -33.37 -8.63
N PRO A 116 4.97 -32.73 -8.42
CA PRO A 116 4.04 -32.44 -9.50
C PRO A 116 4.77 -31.65 -10.60
N PRO A 117 4.42 -31.87 -11.88
CA PRO A 117 5.08 -31.18 -12.99
C PRO A 117 4.96 -29.67 -12.76
N LEU A 118 6.12 -29.01 -12.72
CA LEU A 118 6.19 -27.56 -12.72
C LEU A 118 5.41 -27.04 -13.93
N PRO A 119 4.64 -25.94 -13.80
CA PRO A 119 4.12 -25.26 -14.98
C PRO A 119 5.31 -24.97 -15.90
N PRO A 120 5.11 -25.03 -17.24
CA PRO A 120 6.18 -24.77 -18.18
C PRO A 120 6.84 -23.43 -17.80
N PRO A 121 8.18 -23.34 -17.83
CA PRO A 121 8.86 -22.09 -17.54
C PRO A 121 8.28 -21.04 -18.48
N GLN A 122 7.52 -20.09 -17.93
CA GLN A 122 7.14 -18.90 -18.68
C GLN A 122 8.47 -18.34 -19.17
N ARG A 123 8.68 -18.33 -20.50
CA ARG A 123 9.87 -17.73 -21.13
C ARG A 123 10.03 -16.36 -20.51
N ARG A 124 11.00 -16.19 -19.61
CA ARG A 124 11.27 -14.90 -18.96
C ARG A 124 11.74 -13.97 -20.06
N LYS A 125 10.84 -13.15 -20.60
CA LYS A 125 11.20 -12.05 -21.51
C LYS A 125 12.26 -11.22 -20.77
N ARG A 126 13.32 -10.83 -21.47
CA ARG A 126 14.41 -10.04 -20.88
C ARG A 126 13.81 -8.75 -20.28
N PRO A 127 14.16 -8.39 -19.02
CA PRO A 127 13.57 -7.22 -18.38
C PRO A 127 14.05 -5.93 -19.05
N TRP A 128 13.20 -4.90 -19.01
CA TRP A 128 13.60 -3.55 -19.34
C TRP A 128 14.59 -3.04 -18.29
N THR A 129 15.64 -2.35 -18.73
CA THR A 129 16.68 -1.75 -17.88
C THR A 129 16.82 -0.27 -18.21
N ARG A 130 17.09 0.57 -17.21
CA ARG A 130 17.36 1.99 -17.46
C ARG A 130 18.81 2.19 -17.86
N ARG A 131 19.07 3.08 -18.81
CA ARG A 131 20.42 3.43 -19.27
C ARG A 131 20.53 4.93 -19.54
N VAL A 132 21.77 5.42 -19.50
CA VAL A 132 22.10 6.81 -19.86
C VAL A 132 22.87 6.80 -21.18
N ASP A 133 22.41 7.57 -22.16
CA ASP A 133 23.05 7.66 -23.46
C ASP A 133 24.31 8.55 -23.45
N VAL A 134 24.92 8.75 -24.63
CA VAL A 134 26.11 9.59 -24.78
C VAL A 134 25.83 11.08 -24.52
N ASN A 135 24.59 11.52 -24.69
CA ASN A 135 24.13 12.90 -24.49
C ASN A 135 23.68 13.16 -23.05
N GLY A 136 23.71 12.15 -22.17
CA GLY A 136 23.25 12.27 -20.79
C GLY A 136 21.73 12.15 -20.64
N GLN A 137 21.03 11.53 -21.59
CA GLN A 137 19.60 11.28 -21.52
C GLN A 137 19.30 9.87 -20.99
N LEU A 138 18.34 9.78 -20.08
CA LEU A 138 17.85 8.52 -19.55
C LEU A 138 16.88 7.86 -20.53
N PHE A 139 17.04 6.57 -20.78
CA PHE A 139 16.12 5.81 -21.62
C PHE A 139 15.96 4.37 -21.13
N TRP A 140 14.86 3.75 -21.52
CA TRP A 140 14.62 2.33 -21.28
C TRP A 140 15.20 1.49 -22.41
N PHE A 141 15.95 0.46 -22.04
CA PHE A 141 16.59 -0.47 -22.94
C PHE A 141 16.14 -1.90 -22.64
N ARG A 142 15.77 -2.63 -23.68
CA ARG A 142 15.53 -4.08 -23.63
C ARG A 142 16.31 -4.72 -24.76
N GLU A 143 17.06 -5.76 -24.43
CA GLU A 143 17.83 -6.50 -25.41
C GLU A 143 16.89 -7.36 -26.26
N ALA A 144 17.05 -7.31 -27.59
CA ALA A 144 16.30 -8.14 -28.54
C ALA A 144 16.55 -9.62 -28.26
N ALA A 145 15.55 -10.47 -28.47
CA ALA A 145 15.74 -11.91 -28.36
C ALA A 145 16.76 -12.36 -29.42
N SER A 146 17.69 -13.25 -29.06
CA SER A 146 18.55 -13.90 -30.06
C SER A 146 17.66 -14.68 -31.04
N ASP A 147 17.92 -14.46 -32.33
CA ASP A 147 17.15 -14.85 -33.50
C ASP A 147 17.03 -16.39 -33.66
N ASP A 148 16.22 -17.05 -32.84
CA ASP A 148 15.98 -18.50 -32.88
C ASP A 148 14.84 -18.89 -33.87
N GLY A 149 14.58 -18.07 -34.90
CA GLY A 149 13.68 -18.40 -36.01
C GLY A 149 12.20 -18.62 -35.65
N SER A 150 11.80 -18.38 -34.39
CA SER A 150 10.40 -18.20 -34.03
C SER A 150 10.03 -16.76 -34.35
N PRO A 151 8.86 -16.47 -34.96
CA PRO A 151 8.36 -15.11 -35.07
C PRO A 151 7.99 -14.62 -33.66
N SER A 152 8.98 -14.24 -32.87
CA SER A 152 8.73 -13.26 -31.82
C SER A 152 8.32 -12.00 -32.56
N LEU A 153 7.06 -11.63 -32.39
CA LEU A 153 6.48 -10.34 -32.71
C LEU A 153 7.26 -9.25 -31.94
N GLU A 154 8.52 -9.03 -32.31
CA GLU A 154 9.25 -7.83 -31.98
C GLU A 154 8.61 -6.74 -32.83
N ILE A 155 7.53 -6.17 -32.30
CA ILE A 155 7.07 -4.88 -32.80
C ILE A 155 8.17 -3.90 -32.41
N VAL A 156 9.12 -3.73 -33.33
CA VAL A 156 9.98 -2.56 -33.46
C VAL A 156 9.04 -1.35 -33.44
N GLY A 157 8.81 -0.77 -32.27
CA GLY A 157 7.73 0.22 -32.11
C GLY A 157 7.13 0.31 -30.71
N SER A 158 7.94 0.30 -29.65
CA SER A 158 7.52 0.99 -28.42
C SER A 158 8.25 2.32 -28.40
N THR A 159 7.87 3.22 -29.31
CA THR A 159 8.16 4.64 -29.08
C THR A 159 7.59 4.93 -27.69
N PRO A 160 8.42 5.30 -26.70
CA PRO A 160 7.93 5.50 -25.35
C PRO A 160 6.81 6.52 -25.42
N VAL A 161 5.66 6.16 -24.86
CA VAL A 161 4.54 7.07 -24.80
C VAL A 161 4.87 8.05 -23.68
N ARG A 162 5.25 9.27 -24.06
CA ARG A 162 5.77 10.27 -23.14
C ARG A 162 4.65 11.19 -22.65
N VAL A 163 4.69 11.46 -21.36
CA VAL A 163 3.87 12.46 -20.67
C VAL A 163 4.61 13.78 -20.70
N ALA A 164 3.94 14.87 -21.09
CA ALA A 164 4.55 16.21 -21.03
C ALA A 164 4.91 16.58 -19.58
N ASN A 165 6.11 17.12 -19.34
CA ASN A 165 6.63 17.43 -17.99
C ASN A 165 6.62 16.21 -17.03
N GLY A 166 6.73 14.99 -17.61
CA GLY A 166 6.76 13.72 -16.89
C GLY A 166 8.10 13.42 -16.21
N LEU A 167 8.31 12.17 -15.82
CA LEU A 167 9.51 11.72 -15.10
C LEU A 167 10.80 12.18 -15.80
N HIS A 168 10.90 11.95 -17.11
CA HIS A 168 12.10 12.27 -17.89
C HIS A 168 12.45 13.76 -17.85
N ASP A 169 11.47 14.64 -18.11
CA ASP A 169 11.68 16.09 -18.14
C ASP A 169 12.06 16.61 -16.74
N ARG A 170 11.41 16.08 -15.68
CA ARG A 170 11.72 16.45 -14.29
C ARG A 170 13.09 15.95 -13.84
N LEU A 171 13.49 14.74 -14.26
CA LEU A 171 14.82 14.21 -13.99
C LEU A 171 15.91 15.05 -14.66
N GLN A 172 15.70 15.52 -15.89
CA GLN A 172 16.66 16.41 -16.55
C GLN A 172 16.85 17.72 -15.78
N GLN A 173 15.79 18.25 -15.15
CA GLN A 173 15.86 19.46 -14.32
C GLN A 173 16.51 19.19 -12.96
N GLN A 174 16.17 18.09 -12.30
CA GLN A 174 16.66 17.73 -10.96
C GLN A 174 18.08 17.17 -10.95
N CYS A 175 18.46 16.43 -12.00
CA CYS A 175 19.74 15.75 -12.13
C CYS A 175 20.40 16.14 -13.47
N PRO A 176 20.92 17.37 -13.58
CA PRO A 176 21.40 17.90 -14.85
C PRO A 176 22.72 17.26 -15.30
N SER A 177 23.47 16.60 -14.40
CA SER A 177 24.73 15.98 -14.77
C SER A 177 24.57 14.50 -15.14
N ARG A 178 25.28 14.09 -16.19
CA ARG A 178 25.37 12.68 -16.61
C ARG A 178 25.84 11.75 -15.48
N GLN A 179 26.74 12.22 -14.61
CA GLN A 179 27.25 11.42 -13.49
C GLN A 179 26.13 11.11 -12.47
N GLN A 180 25.32 12.11 -12.11
CA GLN A 180 24.17 11.91 -11.22
C GLN A 180 23.17 10.90 -11.82
N LEU A 181 22.88 11.00 -13.12
CA LEU A 181 22.00 10.05 -13.79
C LEU A 181 22.60 8.63 -13.84
N GLN A 182 23.91 8.50 -14.04
CA GLN A 182 24.59 7.20 -14.00
C GLN A 182 24.55 6.58 -12.60
N GLU A 183 24.74 7.38 -11.56
CA GLU A 183 24.58 6.94 -10.18
C GLU A 183 23.14 6.49 -9.92
N LEU A 184 22.13 7.25 -10.34
CA LEU A 184 20.72 6.85 -10.20
C LEU A 184 20.41 5.53 -10.89
N VAL A 185 20.93 5.32 -12.11
CA VAL A 185 20.78 4.04 -12.83
C VAL A 185 21.44 2.90 -12.05
N ALA A 186 22.66 3.10 -11.55
CA ALA A 186 23.34 2.09 -10.74
C ALA A 186 22.55 1.74 -9.46
N HIS A 187 21.92 2.73 -8.80
CA HIS A 187 21.05 2.49 -7.65
C HIS A 187 19.74 1.79 -8.04
N SER A 188 19.22 2.01 -9.25
CA SER A 188 18.01 1.32 -9.73
C SER A 188 18.21 -0.18 -9.97
N ASP A 189 19.46 -0.59 -10.22
CA ASP A 189 19.87 -2.00 -10.36
C ASP A 189 20.11 -2.69 -9.01
N GLU A 190 20.07 -1.95 -7.89
CA GLU A 190 20.18 -2.54 -6.56
C GLU A 190 18.92 -3.33 -6.17
N PRO A 191 19.04 -4.28 -5.24
CA PRO A 191 17.90 -5.08 -4.83
C PRO A 191 16.79 -4.27 -4.16
N PHE A 192 15.54 -4.72 -4.31
CA PHE A 192 14.36 -4.01 -3.76
C PHE A 192 14.53 -3.56 -2.28
N PRO A 193 15.00 -4.40 -1.32
CA PRO A 193 15.18 -3.96 0.06
C PRO A 193 16.14 -2.77 0.23
N THR A 194 17.20 -2.70 -0.59
CA THR A 194 18.17 -1.60 -0.56
C THR A 194 17.54 -0.32 -1.10
N LYS A 195 16.86 -0.42 -2.24
CA LYS A 195 16.13 0.70 -2.85
C LYS A 195 15.04 1.25 -1.91
N TYR A 196 14.30 0.36 -1.24
CA TYR A 196 13.31 0.73 -0.23
C TYR A 196 13.94 1.48 0.95
N ALA A 197 15.08 1.02 1.47
CA ALA A 197 15.77 1.73 2.55
C ALA A 197 16.25 3.13 2.12
N SER A 198 16.72 3.28 0.88
CA SER A 198 17.07 4.58 0.30
C SER A 198 15.85 5.50 0.22
N LEU A 199 14.73 5.00 -0.32
CA LEU A 199 13.46 5.75 -0.38
C LEU A 199 13.02 6.24 1.00
N VAL A 200 12.98 5.37 2.02
CA VAL A 200 12.53 5.75 3.36
C VAL A 200 13.46 6.79 4.00
N THR A 201 14.77 6.66 3.79
CA THR A 201 15.78 7.60 4.30
C THR A 201 15.59 8.98 3.66
N ARG A 202 15.43 9.04 2.34
CA ARG A 202 15.26 10.28 1.61
C ARG A 202 13.89 10.92 1.85
N ALA A 203 12.82 10.13 1.91
CA ALA A 203 11.49 10.59 2.27
C ALA A 203 11.45 11.21 3.68
N THR A 204 12.16 10.59 4.63
CA THR A 204 12.34 11.12 5.98
C THR A 204 13.01 12.49 5.97
N ALA A 205 14.07 12.66 5.15
CA ALA A 205 14.79 13.92 5.03
C ALA A 205 13.97 15.03 4.34
N LEU A 206 12.99 14.67 3.49
CA LEU A 206 12.10 15.62 2.83
C LEU A 206 11.01 16.16 3.77
N MET A 207 10.49 15.33 4.67
CA MET A 207 9.38 15.72 5.54
C MET A 207 9.81 16.75 6.60
N GLU A 208 9.18 17.92 6.60
CA GLU A 208 9.42 18.97 7.59
C GLU A 208 8.61 18.68 8.87
N THR A 209 9.33 18.43 9.98
CA THR A 209 8.75 18.20 11.31
C THR A 209 9.03 19.39 12.24
N SER A 210 8.55 20.57 11.86
CA SER A 210 8.57 21.75 12.73
C SER A 210 7.28 21.81 13.55
N GLU A 211 7.37 22.08 14.85
CA GLU A 211 6.19 22.30 15.69
C GLU A 211 5.35 23.51 15.23
N ASP A 212 6.01 24.49 14.61
CA ASP A 212 5.41 25.75 14.15
C ASP A 212 4.85 25.68 12.73
N ARG A 213 5.10 24.59 11.99
CA ARG A 213 4.71 24.44 10.58
C ARG A 213 4.08 23.08 10.31
N TYR A 214 2.74 23.06 10.28
CA TYR A 214 1.95 21.87 9.97
C TYR A 214 0.78 22.21 9.05
N LEU A 215 0.39 21.27 8.20
CA LEU A 215 -0.80 21.34 7.35
C LEU A 215 -2.03 20.90 8.15
N GLN A 216 -2.93 21.81 8.51
CA GLN A 216 -4.19 21.45 9.15
C GLN A 216 -5.33 21.40 8.14
N LEU A 217 -5.91 20.21 7.93
CA LEU A 217 -7.11 20.05 7.12
C LEU A 217 -8.32 20.00 8.05
N THR A 218 -9.23 20.97 7.92
CA THR A 218 -10.51 20.98 8.67
C THR A 218 -11.64 20.67 7.71
N ILE A 219 -12.25 19.50 7.85
CA ILE A 219 -13.21 18.93 6.90
C ILE A 219 -14.43 18.36 7.61
N TYR A 220 -15.55 18.23 6.92
CA TYR A 220 -16.76 17.58 7.43
C TYR A 220 -16.77 16.10 7.06
N ARG A 221 -17.17 15.22 7.98
CA ARG A 221 -17.18 13.77 7.72
C ARG A 221 -18.05 13.38 6.51
N GLY A 222 -19.14 14.09 6.27
CA GLY A 222 -20.02 13.84 5.13
C GLY A 222 -19.45 14.23 3.75
N TYR A 223 -18.37 15.01 3.71
CA TYR A 223 -17.77 15.57 2.48
C TYR A 223 -16.25 15.41 2.46
N VAL A 224 -15.76 14.33 3.08
CA VAL A 224 -14.31 14.12 3.29
C VAL A 224 -13.57 14.09 1.98
N PHE A 225 -14.09 13.39 0.98
CA PHE A 225 -13.38 13.20 -0.27
C PHE A 225 -13.26 14.53 -1.03
N GLU A 226 -14.40 15.18 -1.30
CA GLU A 226 -14.49 16.42 -2.09
C GLU A 226 -13.70 17.55 -1.44
N GLN A 227 -13.86 17.76 -0.13
CA GLN A 227 -13.13 18.82 0.59
C GLN A 227 -11.64 18.54 0.66
N SER A 228 -11.24 17.28 0.87
CA SER A 228 -9.82 16.93 0.91
C SER A 228 -9.17 17.08 -0.47
N MET A 229 -9.83 16.67 -1.55
CA MET A 229 -9.31 16.86 -2.91
C MET A 229 -9.14 18.35 -3.23
N GLY A 230 -10.12 19.19 -2.88
CA GLY A 230 -9.99 20.64 -3.00
C GLY A 230 -8.80 21.21 -2.22
N HIS A 231 -8.63 20.81 -0.95
CA HIS A 231 -7.49 21.27 -0.14
C HIS A 231 -6.13 20.78 -0.66
N ILE A 232 -6.04 19.52 -1.07
CA ILE A 232 -4.80 18.91 -1.58
C ILE A 232 -4.41 19.52 -2.93
N SER A 233 -5.39 19.80 -3.80
CA SER A 233 -5.18 20.46 -5.10
C SER A 233 -4.56 21.85 -4.96
N CYS A 234 -4.91 22.58 -3.89
CA CYS A 234 -4.41 23.94 -3.67
C CYS A 234 -3.15 24.04 -2.79
N LEU A 235 -2.50 22.91 -2.45
CA LEU A 235 -1.26 22.96 -1.66
C LEU A 235 -0.16 23.74 -2.39
N THR A 236 0.54 24.56 -1.62
CA THR A 236 1.73 25.33 -2.04
C THR A 236 3.00 24.68 -1.51
N GLU A 237 4.14 24.91 -2.16
CA GLU A 237 5.46 24.35 -1.79
C GLU A 237 5.76 24.23 -0.28
N PRO A 238 5.58 25.24 0.58
CA PRO A 238 5.90 25.11 2.02
C PRO A 238 5.02 24.11 2.78
N LEU A 239 3.90 23.67 2.20
CA LEU A 239 2.96 22.73 2.82
C LEU A 239 2.98 21.33 2.18
N LEU A 240 3.68 21.15 1.06
CA LEU A 240 3.74 19.86 0.35
C LEU A 240 4.39 18.77 1.22
N HIS A 241 5.41 19.14 1.99
CA HIS A 241 6.17 18.23 2.87
C HIS A 241 5.96 18.49 4.36
N ALA A 242 5.04 19.40 4.73
CA ALA A 242 4.73 19.67 6.13
C ALA A 242 3.96 18.50 6.76
N ALA A 243 4.21 18.24 8.05
CA ALA A 243 3.41 17.30 8.83
C ALA A 243 1.93 17.68 8.79
N MET A 244 1.03 16.72 8.58
CA MET A 244 -0.40 16.97 8.42
C MET A 244 -1.22 16.62 9.66
N ARG A 245 -2.28 17.38 9.93
CA ARG A 245 -3.26 17.16 10.99
C ARG A 245 -4.67 17.22 10.43
N ILE A 246 -5.48 16.23 10.72
CA ILE A 246 -6.88 16.13 10.28
C ILE A 246 -7.81 16.50 11.41
N LYS A 247 -8.71 17.45 11.15
CA LYS A 247 -9.77 17.84 12.08
C LYS A 247 -11.13 17.65 11.41
N PHE A 248 -11.96 16.75 11.95
CA PHE A 248 -13.37 16.70 11.59
C PHE A 248 -14.11 17.84 12.29
N ALA A 249 -14.67 18.77 11.52
CA ALA A 249 -15.26 20.01 12.02
C ALA A 249 -16.46 19.77 12.97
N ASP A 250 -17.16 18.66 12.77
CA ASP A 250 -18.35 18.21 13.51
C ASP A 250 -18.04 17.26 14.68
N GLU A 251 -16.76 16.96 14.95
CA GLU A 251 -16.35 16.03 16.00
C GLU A 251 -15.39 16.66 17.02
N ASN A 252 -15.54 16.30 18.29
CA ASN A 252 -14.56 16.59 19.33
C ASN A 252 -13.44 15.55 19.28
N GLY A 253 -12.64 15.60 18.22
CA GLY A 253 -11.42 14.79 18.04
C GLY A 253 -10.18 15.67 18.06
N VAL A 254 -9.21 15.35 18.91
CA VAL A 254 -7.85 15.88 18.80
C VAL A 254 -7.05 14.88 17.98
N ASP A 255 -6.46 15.33 16.88
CA ASP A 255 -5.67 14.45 16.02
C ASP A 255 -4.34 14.10 16.70
N ALA A 256 -4.31 12.92 17.28
CA ALA A 256 -3.06 12.26 17.62
C ALA A 256 -2.57 11.36 16.47
N GLY A 257 -3.02 11.49 15.22
CA GLY A 257 -2.64 10.64 14.08
C GLY A 257 -3.61 9.48 13.80
N GLY A 258 -4.58 9.23 14.69
CA GLY A 258 -5.68 8.30 14.44
C GLY A 258 -6.65 8.83 13.37
N LEU A 259 -6.90 10.14 13.37
CA LEU A 259 -7.78 10.78 12.38
C LEU A 259 -7.08 10.87 11.02
N GLN A 260 -5.76 11.06 10.99
CA GLN A 260 -4.96 10.97 9.76
C GLN A 260 -5.09 9.60 9.08
N ARG A 261 -4.96 8.50 9.82
CA ARG A 261 -5.12 7.14 9.25
C ARG A 261 -6.53 6.91 8.73
N GLU A 262 -7.53 7.34 9.48
CA GLU A 262 -8.93 7.29 9.05
C GLU A 262 -9.15 8.07 7.76
N TRP A 263 -8.58 9.27 7.69
CA TRP A 263 -8.65 10.12 6.52
C TRP A 263 -8.03 9.46 5.29
N PHE A 264 -6.82 8.87 5.40
CA PHE A 264 -6.21 8.11 4.31
C PHE A 264 -7.09 6.97 3.85
N MET A 265 -7.75 6.27 4.78
CA MET A 265 -8.68 5.19 4.45
C MET A 265 -9.90 5.70 3.68
N MET A 266 -10.53 6.79 4.13
CA MET A 266 -11.68 7.37 3.46
C MET A 266 -11.35 7.93 2.07
N LEU A 267 -10.16 8.54 1.91
CA LEU A 267 -9.70 9.01 0.59
C LEU A 267 -9.40 7.86 -0.36
N ASN A 268 -8.82 6.77 0.14
CA ASN A 268 -8.61 5.56 -0.64
C ASN A 268 -9.93 5.04 -1.21
N ASP A 269 -10.94 4.89 -0.37
CA ASP A 269 -12.25 4.38 -0.77
C ASP A 269 -12.97 5.37 -1.71
N GLY A 270 -12.88 6.67 -1.43
CA GLY A 270 -13.47 7.72 -2.28
C GLY A 270 -12.82 7.81 -3.67
N ALA A 271 -11.49 7.66 -3.77
CA ALA A 271 -10.78 7.80 -5.03
C ALA A 271 -11.27 6.81 -6.09
N VAL A 272 -11.55 5.57 -5.68
CA VAL A 272 -12.03 4.49 -6.57
C VAL A 272 -13.54 4.24 -6.48
N HIS A 273 -14.27 5.09 -5.76
CA HIS A 273 -15.71 4.96 -5.63
C HIS A 273 -16.39 5.21 -7.00
N PRO A 274 -17.33 4.36 -7.45
CA PRO A 274 -17.94 4.54 -8.78
C PRO A 274 -18.59 5.92 -8.99
N LEU A 275 -19.15 6.52 -7.93
CA LEU A 275 -19.78 7.84 -8.01
C LEU A 275 -18.79 9.01 -8.20
N THR A 276 -17.50 8.83 -7.89
CA THR A 276 -16.51 9.90 -8.15
C THR A 276 -16.09 9.93 -9.61
N GLY A 277 -16.26 8.83 -10.34
CA GLY A 277 -16.06 8.79 -11.79
C GLY A 277 -14.60 8.91 -12.25
N LEU A 278 -13.61 8.87 -11.35
CA LEU A 278 -12.19 9.03 -11.69
C LEU A 278 -11.57 7.74 -12.23
N PHE A 279 -11.84 6.61 -11.58
CA PHE A 279 -11.25 5.33 -11.94
C PHE A 279 -12.31 4.30 -12.33
N VAL A 280 -11.92 3.37 -13.20
CA VAL A 280 -12.71 2.18 -13.57
C VAL A 280 -12.00 0.92 -13.08
N CYS A 281 -12.76 0.02 -12.47
CA CYS A 281 -12.23 -1.27 -12.04
C CYS A 281 -12.01 -2.16 -13.27
N THR A 282 -10.75 -2.51 -13.55
CA THR A 282 -10.38 -3.41 -14.65
C THR A 282 -10.33 -4.86 -14.19
N ASN A 283 -10.07 -5.10 -12.91
CA ASN A 283 -10.09 -6.43 -12.32
C ASN A 283 -10.61 -6.37 -10.88
N VAL A 284 -11.82 -6.91 -10.68
CA VAL A 284 -12.51 -6.93 -9.38
C VAL A 284 -11.78 -7.79 -8.35
N ARG A 285 -11.18 -8.91 -8.79
CA ARG A 285 -10.52 -9.86 -7.89
C ARG A 285 -9.27 -9.24 -7.26
N ASP A 286 -8.50 -8.54 -8.07
CA ASP A 286 -7.24 -7.93 -7.65
C ASP A 286 -7.43 -6.47 -7.21
N GLN A 287 -8.67 -5.96 -7.24
CA GLN A 287 -9.01 -4.55 -6.98
C GLN A 287 -8.10 -3.60 -7.79
N ALA A 288 -7.89 -3.93 -9.06
CA ALA A 288 -7.06 -3.15 -9.97
C ALA A 288 -7.91 -2.13 -10.74
N TYR A 289 -7.44 -0.89 -10.77
CA TYR A 289 -8.16 0.24 -11.33
C TYR A 289 -7.32 0.95 -12.39
N SER A 290 -7.98 1.36 -13.47
CA SER A 290 -7.41 2.22 -14.50
C SER A 290 -8.15 3.56 -14.52
N ILE A 291 -7.58 4.54 -15.22
CA ILE A 291 -8.21 5.85 -15.43
C ILE A 291 -9.52 5.68 -16.18
N ASN A 292 -10.58 6.36 -15.73
CA ASN A 292 -11.83 6.43 -16.47
C ASN A 292 -11.68 7.37 -17.69
N PRO A 293 -11.78 6.88 -18.94
CA PRO A 293 -11.75 7.73 -20.12
C PRO A 293 -12.90 8.76 -20.15
N ALA A 294 -14.02 8.44 -19.51
CA ALA A 294 -15.21 9.30 -19.42
C ALA A 294 -15.23 10.17 -18.14
N SER A 295 -14.08 10.36 -17.49
CA SER A 295 -13.98 11.12 -16.23
C SER A 295 -14.48 12.57 -16.35
N SER A 296 -14.31 13.22 -17.51
CA SER A 296 -14.83 14.58 -17.74
C SER A 296 -16.35 14.66 -17.65
N THR A 297 -17.06 13.61 -18.06
CA THR A 297 -18.52 13.53 -17.95
C THR A 297 -18.99 12.95 -16.63
N ALA A 298 -18.24 11.99 -16.07
CA ALA A 298 -18.64 11.25 -14.86
C ALA A 298 -18.34 12.01 -13.57
N CYS A 299 -17.19 12.70 -13.51
CA CYS A 299 -16.76 13.50 -12.35
C CYS A 299 -17.12 14.98 -12.51
N GLY A 300 -17.12 15.48 -13.76
CA GLY A 300 -17.39 16.88 -14.09
C GLY A 300 -16.17 17.59 -14.69
N SER A 301 -16.28 18.90 -14.88
CA SER A 301 -15.23 19.73 -15.51
C SER A 301 -13.90 19.68 -14.79
N ASP A 302 -13.94 19.50 -13.46
CA ASP A 302 -12.77 19.64 -12.60
C ASP A 302 -12.02 18.30 -12.45
N HIS A 303 -12.36 17.28 -13.24
CA HIS A 303 -11.80 15.93 -13.13
C HIS A 303 -10.27 15.90 -13.19
N LEU A 304 -9.64 16.79 -13.97
CA LEU A 304 -8.18 16.91 -14.04
C LEU A 304 -7.57 17.40 -12.73
N GLU A 305 -8.21 18.37 -12.06
CA GLU A 305 -7.77 18.85 -10.75
C GLU A 305 -7.89 17.74 -9.70
N TYR A 306 -8.93 16.91 -9.79
CA TYR A 306 -9.06 15.71 -8.98
C TYR A 306 -7.94 14.69 -9.24
N PHE A 307 -7.56 14.44 -10.50
CA PHE A 307 -6.42 13.56 -10.79
C PHE A 307 -5.10 14.11 -10.23
N GLN A 308 -4.87 15.43 -10.33
CA GLN A 308 -3.71 16.05 -9.71
C GLN A 308 -3.75 15.93 -8.18
N ALA A 309 -4.90 16.15 -7.56
CA ALA A 309 -5.08 15.98 -6.12
C ALA A 309 -4.86 14.52 -5.68
N VAL A 310 -5.36 13.54 -6.43
CA VAL A 310 -5.10 12.11 -6.22
C VAL A 310 -3.60 11.81 -6.37
N GLY A 311 -2.92 12.40 -7.36
CA GLY A 311 -1.48 12.26 -7.53
C GLY A 311 -0.71 12.77 -6.32
N ARG A 312 -1.07 13.95 -5.79
CA ARG A 312 -0.49 14.50 -4.56
C ARG A 312 -0.80 13.63 -3.34
N PHE A 313 -2.02 13.13 -3.24
CA PHE A 313 -2.41 12.18 -2.20
C PHE A 313 -1.55 10.90 -2.23
N MET A 314 -1.32 10.32 -3.41
CA MET A 314 -0.43 9.17 -3.59
C MET A 314 1.02 9.50 -3.22
N GLY A 315 1.51 10.67 -3.65
CA GLY A 315 2.85 11.13 -3.30
C GLY A 315 3.03 11.29 -1.79
N ARG A 316 2.03 11.85 -1.10
CA ARG A 316 2.04 11.93 0.37
C ARG A 316 1.97 10.56 1.02
N ALA A 317 1.18 9.63 0.48
CA ALA A 317 1.13 8.25 0.97
C ALA A 317 2.53 7.60 0.95
N LEU A 318 3.30 7.78 -0.13
CA LEU A 318 4.67 7.30 -0.23
C LEU A 318 5.60 7.90 0.83
N LEU A 319 5.59 9.22 1.02
CA LEU A 319 6.45 9.88 2.01
C LEU A 319 6.07 9.48 3.45
N GLU A 320 4.78 9.46 3.76
CA GLU A 320 4.25 9.13 5.10
C GLU A 320 4.19 7.62 5.38
N GLY A 321 4.47 6.78 4.38
CA GLY A 321 4.42 5.33 4.50
C GLY A 321 3.02 4.78 4.72
N GLN A 322 2.02 5.46 4.15
CA GLN A 322 0.64 4.99 4.11
C GLN A 322 0.43 4.17 2.84
N SER A 323 -0.38 3.12 2.95
CA SER A 323 -0.68 2.25 1.81
C SER A 323 -1.99 2.64 1.14
N LEU A 324 -2.02 2.51 -0.18
CA LEU A 324 -3.24 2.49 -0.96
C LEU A 324 -4.01 1.18 -0.72
N ARG A 325 -5.34 1.24 -0.81
CA ARG A 325 -6.21 0.07 -0.63
C ARG A 325 -6.63 -0.59 -1.94
N PHE A 326 -6.24 -0.01 -3.06
CA PHE A 326 -6.50 -0.47 -4.42
C PHE A 326 -5.20 -0.49 -5.22
N HIS A 327 -5.14 -1.31 -6.26
CA HIS A 327 -4.00 -1.37 -7.17
C HIS A 327 -4.25 -0.50 -8.38
N LEU A 328 -3.20 0.12 -8.89
CA LEU A 328 -3.26 0.76 -10.20
C LEU A 328 -2.94 -0.28 -11.27
N ALA A 329 -3.66 -0.21 -12.39
CA ALA A 329 -3.36 -1.05 -13.53
C ALA A 329 -1.92 -0.80 -14.01
N ALA A 330 -1.21 -1.85 -14.41
CA ALA A 330 0.19 -1.78 -14.83
C ALA A 330 0.49 -0.65 -15.86
N PRO A 331 -0.37 -0.36 -16.85
CA PRO A 331 -0.14 0.78 -17.75
C PRO A 331 0.00 2.12 -17.02
N VAL A 332 -0.80 2.39 -15.98
CA VAL A 332 -0.75 3.64 -15.21
C VAL A 332 0.58 3.76 -14.47
N LEU A 333 1.02 2.66 -13.83
CA LEU A 333 2.30 2.60 -13.12
C LEU A 333 3.50 2.76 -14.05
N LYS A 334 3.43 2.14 -15.24
CA LYS A 334 4.45 2.29 -16.28
C LYS A 334 4.54 3.73 -16.76
N VAL A 335 3.42 4.38 -17.01
CA VAL A 335 3.37 5.80 -17.41
C VAL A 335 3.94 6.69 -16.32
N LEU A 336 3.61 6.46 -15.04
CA LEU A 336 4.23 7.18 -13.92
C LEU A 336 5.76 7.07 -14.00
N LEU A 337 6.30 5.90 -14.29
CA LEU A 337 7.75 5.65 -14.36
C LEU A 337 8.41 5.93 -15.72
N ASP A 338 7.67 6.54 -16.66
CA ASP A 338 8.07 6.74 -18.07
C ASP A 338 8.57 5.44 -18.73
N LYS A 339 8.03 4.29 -18.31
CA LYS A 339 8.34 2.97 -18.87
C LYS A 339 7.53 2.73 -20.14
N PRO A 340 8.15 2.24 -21.23
CA PRO A 340 7.42 1.98 -22.46
C PRO A 340 6.28 0.98 -22.25
N LEU A 341 5.11 1.36 -22.76
CA LEU A 341 3.96 0.47 -22.88
C LEU A 341 4.16 -0.50 -24.04
N THR A 342 3.73 -1.74 -23.86
CA THR A 342 3.80 -2.78 -24.89
C THR A 342 2.42 -3.37 -25.18
N VAL A 343 2.27 -4.07 -26.30
CA VAL A 343 1.02 -4.78 -26.63
C VAL A 343 0.63 -5.79 -25.56
N ASP A 344 1.61 -6.39 -24.86
CA ASP A 344 1.34 -7.29 -23.73
C ASP A 344 0.56 -6.60 -22.59
N ASP A 345 0.73 -5.28 -22.41
CA ASP A 345 0.01 -4.53 -21.37
C ASP A 345 -1.49 -4.43 -21.66
N LEU A 346 -1.88 -4.57 -22.94
CA LEU A 346 -3.27 -4.63 -23.34
C LEU A 346 -3.93 -5.93 -22.92
N ALA A 347 -3.18 -7.03 -22.77
CA ALA A 347 -3.76 -8.32 -22.37
C ALA A 347 -4.45 -8.26 -21.00
N ALA A 348 -3.99 -7.40 -20.10
CA ALA A 348 -4.60 -7.17 -18.80
C ALA A 348 -5.72 -6.12 -18.83
N ALA A 349 -5.65 -5.13 -19.73
CA ALA A 349 -6.61 -4.04 -19.82
C ALA A 349 -7.84 -4.38 -20.67
N ASP A 350 -7.63 -5.04 -21.81
CA ASP A 350 -8.65 -5.50 -22.75
C ASP A 350 -8.20 -6.81 -23.42
N PRO A 351 -8.48 -7.96 -22.78
CA PRO A 351 -8.07 -9.26 -23.29
C PRO A 351 -8.63 -9.59 -24.68
N ALA A 352 -9.84 -9.11 -24.98
CA ALA A 352 -10.52 -9.38 -26.25
C ALA A 352 -9.85 -8.61 -27.39
N LEU A 353 -9.58 -7.32 -27.18
CA LEU A 353 -8.85 -6.52 -28.16
C LEU A 353 -7.42 -7.02 -28.34
N TYR A 354 -6.73 -7.40 -27.26
CA TYR A 354 -5.40 -7.99 -27.34
C TYR A 354 -5.39 -9.23 -28.26
N GLN A 355 -6.33 -10.17 -28.05
CA GLN A 355 -6.44 -11.37 -28.88
C GLN A 355 -6.68 -11.02 -30.36
N HIS A 356 -7.57 -10.06 -30.62
CA HIS A 356 -7.86 -9.61 -31.99
C HIS A 356 -6.63 -8.98 -32.67
N LEU A 357 -5.92 -8.08 -31.97
CA LEU A 357 -4.75 -7.40 -32.53
C LEU A 357 -3.58 -8.35 -32.77
N VAL A 358 -3.35 -9.32 -31.88
CA VAL A 358 -2.34 -10.36 -32.08
C VAL A 358 -2.72 -11.25 -33.26
N TRP A 359 -3.98 -11.67 -33.36
CA TRP A 359 -4.48 -12.46 -34.48
C TRP A 359 -4.29 -11.73 -35.82
N LEU A 360 -4.54 -10.41 -35.88
CA LEU A 360 -4.38 -9.58 -37.08
C LEU A 360 -2.95 -9.61 -37.65
N LEU A 361 -1.94 -9.78 -36.80
CA LEU A 361 -0.53 -9.82 -37.20
C LEU A 361 -0.13 -11.11 -37.92
N GLU A 362 -0.95 -12.15 -37.82
CA GLU A 362 -0.71 -13.46 -38.43
C GLU A 362 -1.53 -13.68 -39.72
N GLN A 363 -2.44 -12.76 -40.06
CA GLN A 363 -3.33 -12.90 -41.22
C GLN A 363 -2.64 -12.55 -42.54
N ASP A 364 -3.23 -13.01 -43.64
CA ASP A 364 -2.82 -12.69 -45.01
C ASP A 364 -3.58 -11.47 -45.58
N GLU A 365 -3.20 -11.05 -46.78
CA GLU A 365 -3.74 -9.86 -47.44
C GLU A 365 -5.24 -10.00 -47.76
N ASP A 366 -5.68 -11.19 -48.17
CA ASP A 366 -7.08 -11.46 -48.53
C ASP A 366 -8.00 -11.32 -47.31
N VAL A 367 -7.58 -11.81 -46.14
CA VAL A 367 -8.35 -11.65 -44.89
C VAL A 367 -8.34 -10.19 -44.45
N LEU A 368 -7.20 -9.49 -44.50
CA LEU A 368 -7.13 -8.07 -44.12
C LEU A 368 -8.04 -7.20 -44.98
N ALA A 369 -8.06 -7.42 -46.30
CA ALA A 369 -8.92 -6.68 -47.23
C ALA A 369 -10.42 -6.90 -46.94
N GLN A 370 -10.81 -8.08 -46.46
CA GLN A 370 -12.20 -8.39 -46.10
C GLN A 370 -12.67 -7.72 -44.80
N LEU A 371 -11.76 -7.40 -43.90
CA LEU A 371 -12.09 -6.75 -42.62
C LEU A 371 -12.41 -5.26 -42.80
N ASP A 372 -11.99 -4.65 -43.91
CA ASP A 372 -12.20 -3.24 -44.26
C ASP A 372 -11.85 -2.28 -43.11
N LEU A 373 -10.69 -2.53 -42.49
CA LEU A 373 -10.20 -1.72 -41.37
C LEU A 373 -9.54 -0.45 -41.88
N ASP A 374 -9.75 0.63 -41.15
CA ASP A 374 -9.04 1.90 -41.30
C ASP A 374 -8.33 2.28 -39.99
N PHE A 375 -7.60 3.40 -39.97
CA PHE A 375 -6.94 3.89 -38.76
C PHE A 375 -7.88 4.73 -37.90
N THR A 376 -9.09 4.24 -37.63
CA THR A 376 -10.00 4.83 -36.65
C THR A 376 -10.34 3.85 -35.53
N ARG A 377 -10.83 4.39 -34.41
CA ARG A 377 -11.37 3.60 -33.32
C ARG A 377 -12.62 4.27 -32.77
N CYS A 378 -13.67 3.46 -32.58
CA CYS A 378 -14.89 3.90 -31.93
C CYS A 378 -14.90 3.40 -30.48
N ASP A 379 -14.91 4.33 -29.53
CA ASP A 379 -15.00 4.04 -28.09
C ASP A 379 -16.33 4.55 -27.52
N GLN A 380 -16.89 3.81 -26.57
CA GLN A 380 -17.99 4.29 -25.73
C GLN A 380 -17.41 5.16 -24.61
N VAL A 381 -17.72 6.46 -24.63
CA VAL A 381 -17.31 7.43 -23.60
C VAL A 381 -18.58 7.96 -22.93
N GLY A 382 -18.85 7.47 -21.72
CA GLY A 382 -20.13 7.71 -21.05
C GLY A 382 -21.26 7.10 -21.87
N ASP A 383 -22.27 7.91 -22.23
CA ASP A 383 -23.41 7.46 -23.05
C ASP A 383 -23.21 7.72 -24.56
N GLN A 384 -22.04 8.20 -24.99
CA GLN A 384 -21.77 8.56 -26.38
C GLN A 384 -20.75 7.62 -27.03
N MET A 385 -20.95 7.33 -28.32
CA MET A 385 -19.95 6.68 -29.17
C MET A 385 -19.08 7.74 -29.83
N VAL A 386 -17.78 7.69 -29.58
CA VAL A 386 -16.79 8.66 -30.09
C VAL A 386 -15.81 7.94 -31.00
N THR A 387 -15.80 8.32 -32.28
CA THR A 387 -14.80 7.85 -33.24
C THR A 387 -13.58 8.77 -33.23
N THR A 388 -12.41 8.20 -32.97
CA THR A 388 -11.12 8.90 -32.96
C THR A 388 -10.25 8.42 -34.12
N GLU A 389 -9.65 9.34 -34.87
CA GLU A 389 -8.62 9.00 -35.84
C GLU A 389 -7.28 8.71 -35.13
N LEU A 390 -6.71 7.55 -35.37
CA LEU A 390 -5.48 7.08 -34.72
C LEU A 390 -4.21 7.65 -35.35
N VAL A 391 -4.34 8.12 -36.59
CA VAL A 391 -3.33 8.84 -37.38
C VAL A 391 -4.05 9.97 -38.13
N PRO A 392 -3.34 11.01 -38.63
CA PRO A 392 -3.98 12.07 -39.40
C PRO A 392 -4.70 11.53 -40.65
N ASN A 393 -5.99 11.89 -40.81
CA ASN A 393 -6.89 11.37 -41.85
C ASN A 393 -7.06 9.84 -41.79
N GLY A 394 -7.07 9.27 -40.58
CA GLY A 394 -7.08 7.82 -40.36
C GLY A 394 -8.24 7.09 -41.02
N ALA A 395 -9.40 7.73 -41.18
CA ALA A 395 -10.56 7.17 -41.88
C ALA A 395 -10.33 6.95 -43.39
N GLN A 396 -9.30 7.56 -43.96
CA GLN A 396 -8.92 7.42 -45.38
C GLN A 396 -7.71 6.49 -45.57
N VAL A 397 -7.17 5.93 -44.49
CA VAL A 397 -6.00 5.06 -44.52
C VAL A 397 -6.46 3.63 -44.26
N THR A 398 -6.55 2.82 -45.30
CA THR A 398 -6.87 1.40 -45.18
C THR A 398 -5.70 0.62 -44.55
N VAL A 399 -6.02 -0.37 -43.71
CA VAL A 399 -5.04 -1.29 -43.15
C VAL A 399 -4.60 -2.30 -44.20
N THR A 400 -3.29 -2.41 -44.41
CA THR A 400 -2.62 -3.27 -45.39
C THR A 400 -1.53 -4.10 -44.71
N MET A 401 -0.99 -5.10 -45.41
CA MET A 401 0.15 -5.89 -44.90
C MET A 401 1.35 -5.04 -44.49
N ALA A 402 1.59 -3.92 -45.19
CA ALA A 402 2.72 -3.03 -44.94
C ALA A 402 2.55 -2.17 -43.68
N ASN A 403 1.31 -1.80 -43.32
CA ASN A 403 1.03 -0.87 -42.21
C ASN A 403 0.31 -1.53 -41.02
N ARG A 404 -0.05 -2.83 -41.08
CA ARG A 404 -0.77 -3.54 -40.00
C ARG A 404 -0.09 -3.47 -38.64
N ALA A 405 1.25 -3.51 -38.62
CA ALA A 405 2.02 -3.41 -37.38
C ALA A 405 1.86 -2.02 -36.74
N GLU A 406 1.85 -0.96 -37.56
CA GLU A 406 1.55 0.39 -37.10
C GLU A 406 0.11 0.48 -36.60
N TYR A 407 -0.87 -0.07 -37.31
CA TYR A 407 -2.27 -0.09 -36.85
C TYR A 407 -2.41 -0.71 -35.45
N VAL A 408 -1.79 -1.89 -35.23
CA VAL A 408 -1.78 -2.54 -33.92
C VAL A 408 -1.12 -1.66 -32.85
N GLN A 409 0.01 -1.04 -33.17
CA GLN A 409 0.71 -0.13 -32.26
C GLN A 409 -0.18 1.08 -31.89
N ARG A 410 -0.87 1.68 -32.87
CA ARG A 410 -1.73 2.85 -32.65
C ARG A 410 -2.97 2.50 -31.84
N GLN A 411 -3.60 1.36 -32.11
CA GLN A 411 -4.72 0.86 -31.30
C GLN A 411 -4.30 0.64 -29.84
N CYS A 412 -3.15 0.00 -29.62
CA CYS A 412 -2.59 -0.22 -28.29
C CYS A 412 -2.28 1.11 -27.57
N ALA A 413 -1.59 2.04 -28.25
CA ALA A 413 -1.25 3.35 -27.69
C ALA A 413 -2.51 4.15 -27.31
N HIS A 414 -3.55 4.10 -28.15
CA HIS A 414 -4.79 4.81 -27.89
C HIS A 414 -5.51 4.29 -26.64
N VAL A 415 -5.69 2.98 -26.53
CA VAL A 415 -6.42 2.36 -25.41
C VAL A 415 -5.68 2.51 -24.09
N LEU A 416 -4.36 2.34 -24.09
CA LEU A 416 -3.54 2.37 -22.89
C LEU A 416 -3.13 3.77 -22.46
N PHE A 417 -3.10 4.74 -23.38
CA PHE A 417 -2.60 6.09 -23.10
C PHE A 417 -3.41 7.21 -23.73
N THR A 418 -3.48 7.31 -25.07
CA THR A 418 -3.92 8.56 -25.74
C THR A 418 -5.28 9.04 -25.26
N ARG A 419 -6.25 8.13 -25.09
CA ARG A 419 -7.62 8.49 -24.68
C ARG A 419 -7.74 8.97 -23.22
N VAL A 420 -6.70 8.77 -22.41
CA VAL A 420 -6.62 9.17 -20.99
C VAL A 420 -5.39 10.04 -20.71
N GLN A 421 -4.75 10.57 -21.75
CA GLN A 421 -3.50 11.31 -21.62
C GLN A 421 -3.61 12.52 -20.68
N PRO A 422 -4.63 13.40 -20.79
CA PRO A 422 -4.75 14.56 -19.89
C PRO A 422 -4.88 14.16 -18.41
N GLN A 423 -5.61 13.08 -18.13
CA GLN A 423 -5.80 12.55 -16.78
C GLN A 423 -4.47 11.98 -16.23
N LEU A 424 -3.74 11.24 -17.05
CA LEU A 424 -2.42 10.68 -16.70
C LEU A 424 -1.41 11.80 -16.45
N GLU A 425 -1.40 12.84 -17.28
CA GLU A 425 -0.56 14.04 -17.11
C GLU A 425 -0.85 14.73 -15.77
N ALA A 426 -2.12 14.97 -15.46
CA ALA A 426 -2.53 15.57 -14.18
C ALA A 426 -2.12 14.69 -12.98
N LEU A 427 -2.35 13.38 -13.06
CA LEU A 427 -1.96 12.42 -12.03
C LEU A 427 -0.44 12.43 -11.81
N CYS A 428 0.35 12.33 -12.88
CA CYS A 428 1.80 12.38 -12.82
C CYS A 428 2.28 13.70 -12.22
N HIS A 429 1.72 14.82 -12.66
CA HIS A 429 2.02 16.15 -12.13
C HIS A 429 1.81 16.19 -10.61
N GLY A 430 0.68 15.70 -10.12
CA GLY A 430 0.39 15.64 -8.70
C GLY A 430 1.38 14.76 -7.90
N VAL A 431 1.76 13.60 -8.44
CA VAL A 431 2.76 12.72 -7.80
C VAL A 431 4.10 13.44 -7.69
N TYR A 432 4.55 14.09 -8.77
CA TYR A 432 5.84 14.77 -8.84
C TYR A 432 5.89 16.13 -8.16
N ASP A 433 4.74 16.72 -7.80
CA ASP A 433 4.69 17.86 -6.88
C ASP A 433 5.19 17.45 -5.49
N ILE A 434 4.93 16.20 -5.07
CA ILE A 434 5.25 15.71 -3.73
C ILE A 434 6.54 14.90 -3.71
N VAL A 435 6.71 13.95 -4.64
CA VAL A 435 7.84 13.01 -4.64
C VAL A 435 8.81 13.40 -5.75
N PRO A 436 10.07 13.74 -5.42
CA PRO A 436 11.08 14.01 -6.43
C PRO A 436 11.25 12.83 -7.39
N ALA A 437 11.47 13.14 -8.67
CA ALA A 437 11.47 12.16 -9.76
C ALA A 437 12.59 11.13 -9.59
N ASP A 438 13.73 11.56 -9.05
CA ASP A 438 14.90 10.73 -8.80
C ASP A 438 14.73 9.75 -7.62
N LEU A 439 13.72 9.89 -6.76
CA LEU A 439 13.34 8.82 -5.83
C LEU A 439 12.53 7.73 -6.54
N LEU A 440 11.58 8.12 -7.39
CA LEU A 440 10.70 7.17 -8.07
C LEU A 440 11.42 6.40 -9.18
N CYS A 441 12.43 7.00 -9.82
CA CYS A 441 13.17 6.36 -10.91
C CYS A 441 13.98 5.13 -10.47
N LEU A 442 14.11 4.87 -9.17
CA LEU A 442 14.79 3.68 -8.65
C LEU A 442 13.97 2.40 -8.86
N PHE A 443 12.65 2.54 -8.98
CA PHE A 443 11.72 1.41 -8.95
C PHE A 443 11.21 1.05 -10.34
N ASP A 444 10.85 -0.22 -10.53
CA ASP A 444 9.99 -0.66 -11.63
C ASP A 444 8.50 -0.60 -11.25
N GLU A 445 7.61 -0.90 -12.19
CA GLU A 445 6.16 -0.83 -12.00
C GLU A 445 5.63 -1.82 -10.96
N VAL A 446 6.27 -2.97 -10.78
CA VAL A 446 5.87 -3.99 -9.81
C VAL A 446 6.31 -3.56 -8.41
N GLU A 447 7.53 -3.04 -8.29
CA GLU A 447 8.06 -2.47 -7.06
C GLU A 447 7.27 -1.22 -6.64
N LEU A 448 6.91 -0.34 -7.58
CA LEU A 448 6.11 0.85 -7.30
C LEU A 448 4.71 0.49 -6.79
N ASP A 449 4.04 -0.48 -7.42
CA ASP A 449 2.76 -0.99 -6.90
C ASP A 449 2.93 -1.56 -5.50
N TYR A 450 3.99 -2.33 -5.26
CA TYR A 450 4.27 -2.89 -3.95
C TYR A 450 4.52 -1.81 -2.89
N LEU A 451 5.24 -0.73 -3.23
CA LEU A 451 5.44 0.42 -2.36
C LEU A 451 4.13 1.14 -2.02
N LEU A 452 3.28 1.35 -3.02
CA LEU A 452 2.00 2.03 -2.86
C LEU A 452 1.00 1.18 -2.08
N CYS A 453 0.84 -0.08 -2.42
CA CYS A 453 -0.26 -0.93 -1.97
C CYS A 453 0.13 -1.86 -0.79
N GLY A 454 1.43 -2.08 -0.58
CA GLY A 454 1.94 -3.06 0.36
C GLY A 454 1.65 -4.50 -0.10
N THR A 455 1.71 -5.45 0.82
CA THR A 455 1.44 -6.86 0.52
C THR A 455 -0.05 -7.19 0.64
N ASP A 456 -0.56 -7.95 -0.34
CA ASP A 456 -1.89 -8.58 -0.30
C ASP A 456 -1.97 -9.77 0.64
N THR A 457 -0.83 -10.37 0.97
CA THR A 457 -0.73 -11.56 1.80
C THR A 457 -0.65 -11.19 3.28
N ILE A 458 -1.38 -11.93 4.11
CA ILE A 458 -1.28 -11.85 5.57
C ILE A 458 -0.69 -13.17 6.06
N ASP A 459 0.61 -13.13 6.35
CA ASP A 459 1.32 -14.21 7.03
C ASP A 459 0.95 -14.20 8.52
N VAL A 460 0.05 -15.11 8.90
CA VAL A 460 -0.44 -15.23 10.28
C VAL A 460 0.66 -15.69 11.24
N ASP A 461 1.66 -16.43 10.75
CA ASP A 461 2.76 -16.87 11.60
C ASP A 461 3.73 -15.71 11.86
N ASP A 462 3.95 -14.83 10.88
CA ASP A 462 4.66 -13.57 11.11
C ASP A 462 3.91 -12.65 12.08
N TRP A 463 2.58 -12.57 11.93
CA TRP A 463 1.73 -11.80 12.84
C TRP A 463 1.84 -12.30 14.27
N GLN A 464 1.68 -13.61 14.47
CA GLN A 464 1.76 -14.20 15.80
C GLN A 464 3.16 -14.04 16.41
N ARG A 465 4.23 -14.18 15.62
CA ARG A 465 5.61 -14.07 16.10
C ARG A 465 5.94 -12.70 16.66
N HIS A 466 5.39 -11.65 16.06
CA HIS A 466 5.62 -10.26 16.46
C HIS A 466 4.50 -9.68 17.33
N ALA A 467 3.53 -10.51 17.75
CA ALA A 467 2.47 -10.13 18.66
C ALA A 467 2.93 -10.17 20.13
N GLU A 468 2.58 -9.15 20.90
CA GLU A 468 2.70 -9.15 22.36
C GLU A 468 1.40 -9.70 22.98
N SER A 469 1.51 -10.75 23.80
CA SER A 469 0.36 -11.27 24.55
C SER A 469 0.41 -10.83 26.00
N ALA A 470 -0.73 -10.42 26.55
CA ALA A 470 -0.84 -10.09 27.96
C ALA A 470 -0.60 -11.34 28.85
N PRO A 471 0.05 -11.20 30.02
CA PRO A 471 0.39 -12.34 30.88
C PRO A 471 -0.81 -13.22 31.29
N ASN A 472 -2.00 -12.63 31.40
CA ASN A 472 -3.24 -13.34 31.75
C ASN A 472 -3.84 -14.15 30.59
N LEU A 473 -3.34 -13.96 29.37
CA LEU A 473 -3.77 -14.66 28.16
C LEU A 473 -2.66 -15.60 27.65
N SER A 474 -1.39 -15.30 27.93
CA SER A 474 -0.25 -16.14 27.60
C SER A 474 -0.42 -17.56 28.15
N GLY A 475 -0.18 -18.58 27.32
CA GLY A 475 -0.30 -19.99 27.70
C GLY A 475 -1.73 -20.54 27.81
N THR A 476 -2.77 -19.71 27.65
CA THR A 476 -4.16 -20.15 27.69
C THR A 476 -4.62 -20.84 26.41
N SER A 477 -5.68 -21.65 26.50
CA SER A 477 -6.34 -22.21 25.31
C SER A 477 -6.98 -21.13 24.43
N THR A 478 -7.47 -20.04 25.04
CA THR A 478 -8.05 -18.89 24.35
C THR A 478 -7.07 -18.29 23.34
N LEU A 479 -5.81 -18.05 23.72
CA LEU A 479 -4.80 -17.52 22.80
C LEU A 479 -4.50 -18.47 21.64
N ARG A 480 -4.38 -19.76 21.95
CA ARG A 480 -4.12 -20.80 20.93
C ARG A 480 -5.26 -20.88 19.92
N TRP A 481 -6.50 -20.94 20.42
CA TRP A 481 -7.71 -20.98 19.60
C TRP A 481 -7.85 -19.74 18.73
N PHE A 482 -7.53 -18.57 19.25
CA PHE A 482 -7.53 -17.33 18.46
C PHE A 482 -6.64 -17.48 17.22
N TRP A 483 -5.37 -17.87 17.40
CA TRP A 483 -4.45 -18.02 16.25
C TRP A 483 -4.81 -19.19 15.34
N GLU A 484 -5.37 -20.29 15.85
CA GLU A 484 -5.92 -21.37 15.01
C GLU A 484 -7.05 -20.85 14.12
N ILE A 485 -8.01 -20.11 14.69
CA ILE A 485 -9.13 -19.52 13.94
C ILE A 485 -8.62 -18.53 12.90
N VAL A 486 -7.68 -17.65 13.24
CA VAL A 486 -7.11 -16.66 12.30
C VAL A 486 -6.37 -17.35 11.14
N ARG A 487 -5.68 -18.47 11.38
CA ARG A 487 -5.09 -19.28 10.30
C ARG A 487 -6.16 -19.94 9.42
N GLU A 488 -7.27 -20.39 9.98
CA GLU A 488 -8.38 -20.96 9.23
C GLU A 488 -9.17 -19.90 8.42
N MET A 489 -9.11 -18.63 8.81
CA MET A 489 -9.86 -17.55 8.16
C MET A 489 -9.46 -17.35 6.70
N PRO A 490 -10.44 -17.13 5.79
CA PRO A 490 -10.17 -16.59 4.45
C PRO A 490 -9.47 -15.23 4.53
N ILE A 491 -8.66 -14.90 3.53
CA ILE A 491 -7.88 -13.65 3.49
C ILE A 491 -8.75 -12.39 3.69
N VAL A 492 -9.98 -12.39 3.15
CA VAL A 492 -10.94 -11.28 3.31
C VAL A 492 -11.22 -11.00 4.80
N TYR A 493 -11.44 -12.04 5.61
CA TYR A 493 -11.68 -11.89 7.04
C TYR A 493 -10.40 -11.57 7.82
N ARG A 494 -9.24 -12.07 7.39
CA ARG A 494 -7.95 -11.66 7.99
C ARG A 494 -7.69 -10.17 7.79
N ARG A 495 -8.01 -9.62 6.61
CA ARG A 495 -7.92 -8.18 6.30
C ARG A 495 -8.87 -7.36 7.17
N LYS A 496 -10.13 -7.81 7.29
CA LYS A 496 -11.11 -7.19 8.20
C LYS A 496 -10.62 -7.20 9.65
N LEU A 497 -10.04 -8.30 10.12
CA LEU A 497 -9.49 -8.40 11.49
C LEU A 497 -8.28 -7.48 11.69
N LEU A 498 -7.40 -7.40 10.71
CA LEU A 498 -6.27 -6.49 10.74
C LEU A 498 -6.78 -5.05 10.83
N GLN A 499 -7.70 -4.66 9.96
CA GLN A 499 -8.32 -3.34 9.97
C GLN A 499 -9.02 -3.05 11.29
N PHE A 500 -9.81 -4.00 11.80
CA PHE A 500 -10.47 -3.85 13.09
C PHE A 500 -9.46 -3.59 14.21
N SER A 501 -8.32 -4.27 14.21
CA SER A 501 -7.36 -4.23 15.33
C SER A 501 -6.23 -3.19 15.21
N THR A 502 -5.90 -2.72 14.00
CA THR A 502 -4.78 -1.79 13.74
C THR A 502 -5.20 -0.53 12.98
N GLY A 503 -6.41 -0.53 12.42
CA GLY A 503 -6.92 0.55 11.57
C GLY A 503 -6.49 0.47 10.11
N THR A 504 -5.70 -0.52 9.72
CA THR A 504 -5.30 -0.75 8.33
C THR A 504 -5.59 -2.18 7.90
N SER A 505 -5.98 -2.40 6.65
CA SER A 505 -6.17 -3.75 6.08
C SER A 505 -4.90 -4.31 5.44
N ARG A 506 -3.80 -3.55 5.42
CA ARG A 506 -2.53 -3.90 4.77
C ARG A 506 -1.43 -4.08 5.80
N VAL A 507 -0.53 -5.03 5.53
CA VAL A 507 0.65 -5.28 6.37
C VAL A 507 1.78 -4.35 5.93
N PRO A 508 2.55 -3.74 6.84
CA PRO A 508 3.74 -2.98 6.48
C PRO A 508 4.70 -3.81 5.63
N LEU A 509 5.43 -3.16 4.73
CA LEU A 509 6.38 -3.80 3.81
C LEU A 509 7.41 -4.70 4.51
N VAL A 510 7.85 -4.29 5.70
CA VAL A 510 8.82 -5.02 6.54
C VAL A 510 8.18 -6.08 7.45
N GLY A 511 6.89 -6.40 7.26
CA GLY A 511 6.12 -7.36 8.05
C GLY A 511 5.53 -6.78 9.34
N PHE A 512 4.98 -7.66 10.19
CA PHE A 512 4.25 -7.26 11.40
C PHE A 512 5.09 -6.56 12.47
N ARG A 513 6.42 -6.72 12.43
CA ARG A 513 7.32 -5.96 13.30
C ARG A 513 7.41 -4.47 12.97
N GLY A 514 7.03 -4.09 11.76
CA GLY A 514 6.95 -2.71 11.31
C GLY A 514 5.60 -2.07 11.59
N LEU A 515 4.71 -2.73 12.36
CA LEU A 515 3.46 -2.10 12.77
C LEU A 515 3.76 -0.85 13.58
N THR A 516 3.07 0.24 13.25
CA THR A 516 3.24 1.53 13.91
C THR A 516 1.96 1.95 14.62
N SER A 517 2.09 2.75 15.68
CA SER A 517 0.97 3.47 16.29
C SER A 517 0.65 4.74 15.49
N HIS A 518 -0.37 5.47 15.92
CA HIS A 518 -0.80 6.72 15.30
C HIS A 518 0.32 7.76 15.15
N ASP A 519 1.29 7.75 16.06
CA ASP A 519 2.47 8.62 16.06
C ASP A 519 3.61 8.05 15.18
N GLY A 520 3.32 7.04 14.36
CA GLY A 520 4.28 6.36 13.49
C GLY A 520 5.40 5.61 14.21
N ARG A 521 5.43 5.57 15.56
CA ARG A 521 6.39 4.76 16.31
C ARG A 521 6.03 3.29 16.21
N ILE A 522 7.04 2.42 16.25
CA ILE A 522 6.82 0.98 16.25
C ILE A 522 5.94 0.61 17.45
N CYS A 523 4.82 -0.05 17.14
CA CYS A 523 3.82 -0.49 18.09
C CYS A 523 3.36 -1.89 17.69
N PRO A 524 3.92 -2.94 18.32
CA PRO A 524 3.54 -4.30 18.04
C PRO A 524 2.03 -4.53 18.26
N PHE A 525 1.48 -5.51 17.56
CA PHE A 525 0.10 -5.95 17.82
C PHE A 525 0.00 -6.52 19.24
N LYS A 526 -0.97 -6.06 20.03
CA LYS A 526 -1.17 -6.47 21.43
C LYS A 526 -2.47 -7.22 21.59
N ILE A 527 -2.40 -8.42 22.16
CA ILE A 527 -3.60 -9.22 22.46
C ILE A 527 -3.76 -9.41 23.97
N ASN A 528 -4.88 -8.94 24.49
CA ASN A 528 -5.13 -8.85 25.93
C ASN A 528 -6.34 -9.68 26.33
N GLY A 529 -6.21 -10.48 27.40
CA GLY A 529 -7.34 -11.16 28.00
C GLY A 529 -8.18 -10.19 28.82
N VAL A 530 -9.50 -10.18 28.62
CA VAL A 530 -10.46 -9.43 29.44
C VAL A 530 -11.49 -10.36 30.06
N SER A 531 -12.00 -10.00 31.24
CA SER A 531 -13.02 -10.84 31.89
C SER A 531 -14.29 -10.89 31.04
N TYR A 532 -14.82 -12.10 30.83
CA TYR A 532 -16.07 -12.34 30.10
C TYR A 532 -17.25 -11.54 30.69
N THR A 533 -17.25 -11.36 32.01
CA THR A 533 -18.29 -10.60 32.73
C THR A 533 -18.19 -9.09 32.49
N SER A 534 -17.00 -8.58 32.15
CA SER A 534 -16.78 -7.16 31.87
C SER A 534 -17.10 -6.80 30.42
N THR A 535 -16.82 -7.72 29.49
CA THR A 535 -17.04 -7.52 28.06
C THR A 535 -17.37 -8.85 27.40
N ARG A 536 -18.59 -8.98 26.85
CA ARG A 536 -19.00 -10.19 26.12
C ARG A 536 -18.44 -10.27 24.70
N TYR A 537 -17.83 -9.21 24.18
CA TYR A 537 -17.41 -9.08 22.79
C TYR A 537 -15.93 -8.69 22.69
N PHE A 538 -15.31 -8.93 21.53
CA PHE A 538 -13.98 -8.39 21.22
C PHE A 538 -14.04 -6.87 21.21
N ARG A 539 -13.01 -6.22 21.74
CA ARG A 539 -12.86 -4.76 21.67
C ARG A 539 -11.52 -4.40 21.06
N SER A 540 -11.54 -3.48 20.11
CA SER A 540 -10.33 -2.94 19.51
C SER A 540 -9.96 -1.58 20.10
N ARG A 541 -8.66 -1.32 20.17
CA ARG A 541 -8.08 0.02 20.33
C ARG A 541 -7.04 0.18 19.23
N ALA A 542 -7.53 0.38 18.01
CA ALA A 542 -6.73 0.40 16.79
C ALA A 542 -5.56 1.40 16.82
N CYS A 543 -5.72 2.55 17.50
CA CYS A 543 -4.64 3.52 17.72
C CYS A 543 -3.38 2.91 18.37
N PHE A 544 -3.51 1.81 19.12
CA PHE A 544 -2.43 1.12 19.83
C PHE A 544 -2.26 -0.34 19.38
N ASN A 545 -2.79 -0.68 18.20
CA ASN A 545 -2.76 -2.04 17.64
C ASN A 545 -3.22 -3.12 18.64
N ARG A 546 -4.21 -2.80 19.48
CA ARG A 546 -4.61 -3.64 20.62
C ARG A 546 -5.97 -4.28 20.43
N LEU A 547 -6.04 -5.58 20.64
CA LEU A 547 -7.26 -6.39 20.66
C LEU A 547 -7.50 -6.99 22.06
N ASP A 548 -8.64 -6.65 22.66
CA ASP A 548 -9.11 -7.25 23.91
C ASP A 548 -10.03 -8.45 23.59
N VAL A 549 -9.66 -9.63 24.11
CA VAL A 549 -10.31 -10.92 23.88
C VAL A 549 -10.95 -11.43 25.18
N PRO A 550 -12.25 -11.75 25.20
CA PRO A 550 -12.90 -12.31 26.38
C PRO A 550 -12.32 -13.69 26.76
N LEU A 551 -11.95 -13.85 28.03
CA LEU A 551 -11.49 -15.12 28.58
C LEU A 551 -12.66 -16.11 28.76
N HIS A 552 -12.35 -17.39 28.88
CA HIS A 552 -13.31 -18.48 29.19
C HIS A 552 -14.40 -18.77 28.15
N MET A 553 -14.33 -18.21 26.94
CA MET A 553 -15.18 -18.65 25.80
C MET A 553 -14.68 -19.96 25.18
N SER A 554 -15.58 -20.77 24.64
CA SER A 554 -15.22 -21.94 23.81
C SER A 554 -14.68 -21.52 22.43
N LYS A 555 -13.93 -22.42 21.76
CA LYS A 555 -13.42 -22.17 20.39
C LYS A 555 -14.55 -21.85 19.40
N GLN A 556 -15.71 -22.50 19.53
CA GLN A 556 -16.86 -22.30 18.64
C GLN A 556 -17.50 -20.92 18.85
N GLU A 557 -17.68 -20.51 20.11
CA GLU A 557 -18.20 -19.17 20.44
C GLU A 557 -17.23 -18.09 19.99
N MET A 558 -15.93 -18.29 20.22
CA MET A 558 -14.89 -17.38 19.74
C MET A 558 -14.96 -17.17 18.23
N LYS A 559 -15.02 -18.27 17.47
CA LYS A 559 -15.13 -18.23 16.00
C LYS A 559 -16.38 -17.47 15.58
N THR A 560 -17.55 -17.87 16.06
CA THR A 560 -18.84 -17.24 15.73
C THR A 560 -18.82 -15.74 16.02
N MET A 561 -18.34 -15.35 17.19
CA MET A 561 -18.29 -13.95 17.60
C MET A 561 -17.30 -13.12 16.80
N LEU A 562 -16.14 -13.69 16.47
CA LEU A 562 -15.14 -12.99 15.69
C LEU A 562 -15.66 -12.71 14.27
N TYR A 563 -16.28 -13.69 13.62
CA TYR A 563 -16.92 -13.47 12.31
C TYR A 563 -18.05 -12.43 12.39
N ALA A 564 -18.93 -12.52 13.40
CA ALA A 564 -20.03 -11.57 13.58
C ALA A 564 -19.56 -10.11 13.72
N ILE A 565 -18.48 -9.86 14.45
CA ILE A 565 -17.90 -8.51 14.62
C ILE A 565 -17.24 -8.02 13.32
N LEU A 566 -16.64 -8.92 12.55
CA LEU A 566 -16.00 -8.54 11.28
C LEU A 566 -17.02 -8.30 10.16
N ASP A 567 -18.26 -8.75 10.32
CA ASP A 567 -19.35 -8.48 9.38
C ASP A 567 -20.16 -7.22 9.71
N THR A 568 -20.00 -6.64 10.91
CA THR A 568 -20.57 -5.33 11.22
C THR A 568 -19.79 -4.19 10.54
N GLU A 569 -20.43 -3.44 9.64
CA GLU A 569 -19.85 -2.36 8.81
C GLU A 569 -19.51 -1.04 9.57
N THR A 570 -19.20 -1.10 10.87
CA THR A 570 -18.82 0.09 11.64
C THR A 570 -17.30 0.31 11.61
N TYR A 571 -16.84 1.10 10.63
CA TYR A 571 -15.41 1.42 10.43
C TYR A 571 -14.96 2.78 11.02
N GLY A 572 -15.79 3.44 11.82
CA GLY A 572 -15.44 4.72 12.46
C GLY A 572 -14.55 4.52 13.69
N PHE A 573 -13.39 5.18 13.76
CA PHE A 573 -12.55 5.16 14.97
C PHE A 573 -13.16 5.96 16.14
N THR A 574 -14.19 6.76 15.87
CA THR A 574 -14.86 7.67 16.81
C THR A 574 -16.29 7.29 17.20
N THR A 575 -16.84 6.18 16.71
CA THR A 575 -18.20 5.76 17.11
C THR A 575 -18.20 5.21 18.55
N LYS A 576 -18.85 5.96 19.44
CA LYS A 576 -19.09 5.64 20.86
C LYS A 576 -19.97 4.43 21.08
#